data_AF-A0A2H5Y6N6-F1
#
_entry.id   AF-A0A2H5Y6N6-F1
#
_cell.length_a   1.000
_cell.length_b   1.000
_cell.length_c   1.000
_cell.angle_alpha   90.00
_cell.angle_beta   90.00
_cell.angle_gamma   90.00
#
_symmetry.space_group_name_H-M   'P 1'
#
loop_
_entity.id
_entity.type
_entity.pdbx_description
1 polymer ?
#
loop_
_entity_poly.entity_id
_entity_poly.type
_entity_poly.pdbx_seq_one_letter_code
_entity_poly.pdbx_strand_id
1 'polypeptide(L)'
;MEARTKAEVLRRLRSIAGHVEGIARMVEEDAYCIDIIRQVQAVQRALAKVNDMVLAQHLRTCVTTAIRGEDPNERERVLEEIVEVFEAAQKL
;
A
#
# COMPACT_ATOMS: atom_id res chain seq x y z
N MET A 1 -3.90 13.40 -3.07
CA MET A 1 -2.61 12.75 -3.39
C MET A 1 -1.88 13.59 -4.41
N GLU A 2 -0.63 13.98 -4.13
CA GLU A 2 0.20 14.74 -5.07
C GLU A 2 0.45 13.99 -6.39
N ALA A 3 0.58 14.74 -7.49
CA ALA A 3 0.73 14.17 -8.84
C ALA A 3 1.95 13.24 -8.97
N ARG A 4 3.08 13.60 -8.36
CA ARG A 4 4.32 12.79 -8.37
C ARG A 4 4.12 11.47 -7.64
N THR A 5 3.59 11.51 -6.42
CA THR A 5 3.31 10.30 -5.62
C THR A 5 2.31 9.40 -6.34
N LYS A 6 1.24 9.98 -6.92
CA LYS A 6 0.25 9.24 -7.71
C LYS A 6 0.90 8.49 -8.88
N ALA A 7 1.75 9.16 -9.65
CA ALA A 7 2.44 8.55 -10.79
C ALA A 7 3.36 7.39 -10.35
N GLU A 8 4.09 7.57 -9.24
CA GLU A 8 4.98 6.52 -8.73
C GLU A 8 4.21 5.30 -8.19
N VAL A 9 3.15 5.54 -7.41
CA VAL A 9 2.25 4.47 -6.91
C VAL A 9 1.66 3.68 -8.07
N LEU A 10 1.12 4.35 -9.09
CA LEU A 10 0.57 3.68 -10.27
C LEU A 10 1.63 2.86 -11.02
N ARG A 11 2.84 3.39 -11.18
CA ARG A 11 3.95 2.65 -11.82
C ARG A 11 4.27 1.37 -11.05
N ARG A 12 4.35 1.44 -9.73
CA ARG A 12 4.63 0.28 -8.87
C ARG A 12 3.51 -0.74 -8.91
N LEU A 13 2.25 -0.30 -8.82
CA LEU A 13 1.08 -1.18 -8.92
C LEU A 13 1.04 -1.94 -10.27
N ARG A 14 1.34 -1.27 -11.38
CA ARG A 14 1.44 -1.92 -12.70
C ARG A 14 2.55 -2.98 -12.73
N SER A 15 3.70 -2.70 -12.14
CA SER A 15 4.78 -3.68 -12.01
C SER A 15 4.35 -4.89 -11.17
N ILE A 16 3.68 -4.64 -10.03
CA ILE A 16 3.18 -5.68 -9.14
C ILE A 16 2.17 -6.57 -9.87
N ALA A 17 1.24 -6.00 -10.65
CA ALA A 17 0.29 -6.75 -11.45
C ALA A 17 1.01 -7.73 -12.41
N GLY A 18 2.04 -7.27 -13.13
CA GLY A 18 2.84 -8.14 -13.99
C GLY A 18 3.59 -9.24 -13.22
N HIS A 19 4.02 -8.99 -11.97
CA HIS A 19 4.60 -10.03 -11.12
C HIS A 19 3.56 -11.07 -10.68
N VAL A 20 2.34 -10.64 -10.35
CA VAL A 20 1.24 -11.54 -10.00
C VAL A 20 0.86 -12.42 -11.20
N GLU A 21 0.78 -11.85 -12.40
CA GLU A 21 0.59 -12.62 -13.64
C GLU A 21 1.74 -13.62 -13.87
N GLY A 22 2.98 -13.22 -13.57
CA GLY A 22 4.14 -14.11 -13.63
C GLY A 22 4.02 -15.30 -12.67
N ILE A 23 3.56 -15.06 -11.44
CA ILE A 23 3.30 -16.12 -10.45
C ILE A 23 2.22 -17.07 -10.94
N ALA A 24 1.13 -16.56 -11.54
CA ALA A 24 0.07 -17.41 -12.08
C ALA A 24 0.62 -18.36 -13.15
N ARG A 25 1.44 -17.86 -14.09
CA ARG A 25 2.12 -18.72 -15.08
C ARG A 25 3.04 -19.77 -14.43
N MET A 26 3.80 -19.39 -13.40
CA MET A 26 4.62 -20.36 -12.67
C MET A 26 3.79 -21.51 -12.08
N VAL A 27 2.58 -21.22 -11.61
CA VAL A 27 1.66 -22.25 -11.12
C VAL A 27 1.13 -23.12 -12.27
N GLU A 28 0.73 -22.51 -13.39
CA GLU A 28 0.27 -23.23 -14.59
C GLU A 28 1.35 -24.15 -15.20
N GLU A 29 2.62 -23.75 -15.07
CA GLU A 29 3.79 -24.49 -15.57
C GLU A 29 4.37 -25.49 -14.56
N ASP A 30 3.66 -25.78 -13.45
CA ASP A 30 4.11 -26.67 -12.38
C ASP A 30 5.51 -26.32 -11.83
N ALA A 31 5.84 -25.03 -11.75
CA ALA A 31 7.13 -24.56 -11.27
C ALA A 31 7.38 -24.95 -9.81
N TYR A 32 8.65 -25.00 -9.43
CA TYR A 32 9.05 -25.41 -8.09
C TYR A 32 8.44 -24.51 -7.00
N CYS A 33 7.76 -25.13 -6.04
CA CYS A 33 6.95 -24.45 -5.03
C CYS A 33 7.74 -23.38 -4.24
N ILE A 34 9.02 -23.61 -3.95
CA ILE A 34 9.86 -22.64 -3.22
C ILE A 34 10.06 -21.36 -4.02
N ASP A 35 10.16 -21.46 -5.34
CA ASP A 35 10.34 -20.28 -6.19
C ASP A 35 9.04 -19.48 -6.31
N ILE A 36 7.89 -20.16 -6.38
CA ILE A 36 6.57 -19.52 -6.28
C ILE A 36 6.45 -18.75 -4.95
N ILE A 37 6.79 -19.39 -3.83
CA ILE A 37 6.75 -18.76 -2.50
C ILE A 37 7.65 -17.51 -2.45
N ARG A 38 8.87 -17.59 -3.01
CA ARG A 38 9.78 -16.45 -3.07
C ARG A 38 9.21 -15.28 -3.88
N GLN A 39 8.55 -15.56 -5.01
CA GLN A 39 7.91 -14.53 -5.83
C GLN A 39 6.71 -13.90 -5.11
N VAL A 40 5.87 -14.70 -4.45
CA VAL A 40 4.76 -14.20 -3.62
C VAL A 40 5.28 -13.27 -2.52
N GLN A 41 6.35 -13.67 -1.81
CA GLN A 41 6.97 -12.82 -0.79
C GLN A 41 7.56 -11.53 -1.37
N ALA A 42 8.07 -11.55 -2.61
CA ALA A 42 8.53 -10.35 -3.29
C ALA A 42 7.37 -9.40 -3.60
N VAL A 43 6.23 -9.93 -4.05
CA VAL A 43 5.00 -9.16 -4.27
C VAL A 43 4.48 -8.56 -2.97
N GLN A 44 4.45 -9.32 -1.87
CA GLN A 44 4.05 -8.80 -0.55
C GLN A 44 4.91 -7.62 -0.12
N ARG A 45 6.25 -7.72 -0.24
CA ARG A 45 7.16 -6.61 0.07
C ARG A 45 6.93 -5.39 -0.83
N ALA A 46 6.64 -5.62 -2.11
CA ALA A 46 6.35 -4.53 -3.04
C ALA A 46 5.04 -3.81 -2.70
N LEU A 47 4.00 -4.55 -2.31
CA LEU A 47 2.72 -4.01 -1.82
C LEU A 47 2.89 -3.24 -0.52
N ALA A 48 3.66 -3.77 0.44
CA ALA A 48 3.99 -3.05 1.67
C ALA A 48 4.63 -1.69 1.36
N LYS A 49 5.54 -1.64 0.38
CA LYS A 49 6.15 -0.37 -0.03
C LYS A 49 5.16 0.61 -0.65
N VAL A 50 4.18 0.13 -1.41
CA VAL A 50 3.10 0.97 -1.93
C VAL A 50 2.25 1.53 -0.79
N ASN A 51 1.93 0.69 0.20
CA ASN A 51 1.18 1.10 1.38
C ASN A 51 1.91 2.23 2.13
N ASP A 52 3.21 2.07 2.40
CA ASP A 52 4.03 3.11 3.05
C ASP A 52 3.99 4.45 2.31
N MET A 53 4.04 4.41 0.97
CA MET A 53 4.02 5.62 0.14
C MET A 53 2.67 6.34 0.22
N VAL A 54 1.58 5.59 0.18
CA VAL A 54 0.22 6.14 0.28
C VAL A 54 -0.01 6.71 1.68
N LEU A 55 0.37 5.98 2.73
CA LEU A 55 0.27 6.44 4.11
C LEU A 55 1.09 7.70 4.34
N ALA A 56 2.37 7.71 3.94
CA ALA A 56 3.23 8.89 4.09
C ALA A 56 2.65 10.13 3.40
N GLN A 57 2.01 9.96 2.24
CA GLN A 57 1.31 11.05 1.57
C GLN A 57 0.09 11.51 2.35
N HIS A 58 -0.75 10.59 2.83
CA HIS A 58 -1.94 10.91 3.62
C HIS A 58 -1.57 11.70 4.89
N LEU A 59 -0.52 11.29 5.61
CA LEU A 59 0.01 12.01 6.77
C LEU A 59 0.47 13.44 6.41
N ARG A 60 1.16 13.61 5.29
CA ARG A 60 1.67 14.94 4.84
C ARG A 60 0.58 15.87 4.32
N THR A 61 -0.54 15.35 3.82
CA THR A 61 -1.61 16.17 3.26
C THR A 61 -2.85 16.19 4.12
N CYS A 62 -3.57 15.08 4.23
CA CYS A 62 -4.90 15.06 4.86
C CYS A 62 -4.80 15.36 6.36
N VAL A 63 -3.88 14.67 7.04
CA VAL A 63 -3.66 14.80 8.48
C VAL A 63 -3.07 16.16 8.82
N THR A 64 -2.06 16.60 8.07
CA THR A 64 -1.45 17.92 8.29
C THR A 64 -2.46 19.05 8.07
N THR A 65 -3.34 18.94 7.06
CA THR A 65 -4.42 19.91 6.82
C THR A 65 -5.43 19.88 7.96
N ALA A 66 -5.92 18.71 8.37
CA ALA A 66 -6.87 18.56 9.46
C ALA A 66 -6.32 19.16 10.77
N ILE A 67 -5.08 18.83 11.15
CA ILE A 67 -4.44 19.35 12.38
C ILE A 67 -4.32 20.88 12.37
N ARG A 68 -4.02 21.47 11.21
CA ARG A 68 -3.91 22.93 11.05
C ARG A 68 -5.26 23.63 10.90
N GLY A 69 -6.32 22.89 10.64
CA GLY A 69 -7.68 23.40 10.52
C GLY A 69 -8.29 23.77 11.88
N GLU A 70 -9.41 24.48 11.80
CA GLU A 70 -10.16 24.93 12.98
C GLU A 70 -11.24 23.93 13.41
N ASP A 71 -11.61 22.96 12.56
CA ASP A 71 -12.66 21.97 12.84
C ASP A 71 -12.12 20.81 13.72
N PRO A 72 -12.56 20.70 14.99
CA PRO A 72 -12.15 19.61 15.86
C PRO A 72 -12.65 18.23 15.39
N ASN A 73 -13.79 18.16 14.73
CA ASN A 73 -14.37 16.89 14.28
C ASN A 73 -13.58 16.32 13.09
N GLU A 74 -13.10 17.19 12.20
CA GLU A 74 -12.22 16.79 11.10
C GLU A 74 -10.88 16.23 11.63
N ARG A 75 -10.33 16.83 12.70
CA ARG A 75 -9.12 16.31 13.35
C ARG A 75 -9.33 14.91 13.93
N GLU A 76 -10.41 14.72 14.69
CA GLU A 76 -10.69 13.43 15.31
C GLU A 76 -10.90 12.34 14.25
N ARG A 77 -11.74 12.60 13.24
CA ARG A 77 -12.02 11.66 12.16
C ARG A 77 -10.75 11.17 11.47
N VAL A 78 -9.85 12.07 11.12
CA VAL A 78 -8.61 11.71 10.40
C VAL A 78 -7.63 10.95 11.30
N LEU A 79 -7.65 11.16 12.62
CA LEU A 79 -6.88 10.35 13.57
C LEU A 79 -7.46 8.95 13.72
N GLU A 80 -8.79 8.83 13.83
CA GLU A 80 -9.49 7.53 13.85
C GLU A 80 -9.18 6.70 12.60
N GLU A 81 -9.22 7.30 11.40
CA GLU A 81 -8.85 6.65 10.13
C GLU A 81 -7.44 6.02 10.20
N ILE A 82 -6.48 6.69 10.82
CA ILE A 82 -5.12 6.15 10.98
C ILE A 82 -5.12 4.95 11.92
N VAL A 83 -5.80 5.06 13.07
CA VAL A 83 -5.87 3.98 14.05
C VAL A 83 -6.46 2.72 13.41
N GLU A 84 -7.56 2.86 12.67
CA GLU A 84 -8.19 1.74 11.94
C GLU A 84 -7.24 1.06 10.96
N VAL A 85 -6.45 1.84 10.21
CA VAL A 85 -5.45 1.30 9.27
C VAL A 85 -4.38 0.48 10.01
N PHE A 86 -3.90 0.95 11.17
CA PHE A 86 -2.89 0.24 11.95
C PHE A 86 -3.44 -1.02 12.63
N GLU A 87 -4.69 -0.99 13.12
CA GLU A 87 -5.34 -2.18 13.67
C GLU A 87 -5.55 -3.26 12.60
N ALA A 88 -5.91 -2.86 11.37
CA ALA A 88 -6.05 -3.79 10.25
C ALA A 88 -4.71 -4.45 9.87
N ALA A 89 -3.61 -3.70 9.94
CA ALA A 89 -2.27 -4.21 9.62
C ALA A 89 -1.76 -5.27 10.61
N GLN A 90 -2.23 -5.25 11.87
CA GLN A 90 -1.86 -6.24 12.89
C GLN A 90 -2.63 -7.57 12.78
N LYS A 91 -3.71 -7.61 11.99
CA LYS A 91 -4.57 -8.79 11.83
C LYS A 91 -4.16 -9.68 10.64
N LEU A 92 -3.14 -9.28 9.89
CA LEU A 92 -2.56 -10.00 8.74
C LEU A 92 -1.29 -10.75 9.16
#